data_AF-A0AAV3JJU8-F1
#
_entry.id   AF-A0AAV3JJU8-F1
#
_cell.length_a   1.000
_cell.length_b   1.000
_cell.length_c   1.000
_cell.angle_alpha   90.00
_cell.angle_beta   90.00
_cell.angle_gamma   90.00
#
_symmetry.space_group_name_H-M   'P 1'
#
loop_
_entity.id
_entity.type
_entity.pdbx_description
1 polymer ?
#
loop_
_entity_poly.entity_id
_entity_poly.type
_entity_poly.pdbx_seq_one_letter_code
_entity_poly.pdbx_strand_id
1 'polypeptide(L)'
;MEIEKTNRMNALFEFYAALLTDKQMNYIELYYADDYSLAEIAEESGVSRQAVYDNIKRTEKILEAYEMKLHMYSDYIVRSQIFDDILEKYTDDAFLQEKISILSSIDNRD
;
A
#
# COMPACT_ATOMS: atom_id res chain seq x y z
N MET A 1 -0.23 7.26 14.89
CA MET A 1 1.02 6.46 15.02
C MET A 1 0.85 5.00 14.59
N GLU A 2 0.17 4.10 15.32
CA GLU A 2 0.02 2.69 14.86
C GLU A 2 -0.86 2.58 13.61
N ILE A 3 -2.01 3.26 13.58
CA ILE A 3 -2.95 3.24 12.43
C ILE A 3 -2.32 3.84 11.16
N GLU A 4 -1.60 4.96 11.28
CA GLU A 4 -0.92 5.59 10.12
C GLU A 4 0.16 4.70 9.53
N LYS A 5 0.88 3.97 10.37
CA LYS A 5 1.90 3.02 9.93
C LYS A 5 1.27 1.82 9.22
N THR A 6 0.15 1.31 9.74
CA THR A 6 -0.64 0.25 9.08
C THR A 6 -1.15 0.70 7.71
N ASN A 7 -1.80 1.87 7.64
CA ASN A 7 -2.32 2.38 6.36
C ASN A 7 -1.22 2.60 5.33
N ARG A 8 -0.07 3.15 5.75
CA ARG A 8 1.07 3.31 4.86
C ARG A 8 1.60 1.96 4.38
N MET A 9 1.75 0.98 5.27
CA MET A 9 2.26 -0.34 4.87
C MET A 9 1.31 -1.05 3.91
N ASN A 10 -0.01 -0.93 4.12
CA ASN A 10 -1.03 -1.44 3.18
C ASN A 10 -0.86 -0.81 1.80
N ALA A 11 -0.75 0.51 1.72
CA ALA A 11 -0.53 1.19 0.45
C ALA A 11 0.80 0.78 -0.22
N LEU A 12 1.89 0.68 0.54
CA LEU A 12 3.17 0.20 -0.01
C LEU A 12 3.06 -1.25 -0.51
N PHE A 13 2.29 -2.09 0.17
CA PHE A 13 2.03 -3.45 -0.28
C PHE A 13 1.25 -3.45 -1.59
N GLU A 14 0.16 -2.68 -1.70
CA GLU A 14 -0.60 -2.52 -2.95
C GLU A 14 0.30 -2.08 -4.12
N PHE A 15 1.18 -1.10 -3.91
CA PHE A 15 2.08 -0.62 -4.97
C PHE A 15 3.18 -1.61 -5.38
N TYR A 16 3.66 -2.45 -4.45
CA TYR A 16 4.88 -3.22 -4.66
C TYR A 16 4.74 -4.73 -4.46
N ALA A 17 3.53 -5.25 -4.22
CA ALA A 17 3.27 -6.68 -4.00
C ALA A 17 3.87 -7.55 -5.11
N ALA A 18 3.72 -7.14 -6.37
CA ALA A 18 4.21 -7.88 -7.54
C ALA A 18 5.75 -8.01 -7.61
N LEU A 19 6.50 -7.24 -6.80
CA LEU A 19 7.96 -7.32 -6.72
C LEU A 19 8.44 -8.27 -5.61
N LEU A 20 7.53 -8.71 -4.73
CA LEU A 20 7.84 -9.63 -3.64
C LEU A 20 7.93 -11.06 -4.16
N THR A 21 8.69 -11.89 -3.43
CA THR A 21 8.62 -13.34 -3.62
C THR A 21 7.33 -13.90 -3.02
N ASP A 22 6.84 -15.03 -3.53
CA ASP A 22 5.61 -15.69 -3.06
C ASP A 22 5.54 -15.82 -1.53
N LYS A 23 6.66 -16.21 -0.89
CA LYS A 23 6.70 -16.39 0.57
C LYS A 23 6.61 -15.07 1.35
N GLN A 24 7.12 -13.98 0.79
CA GLN A 24 7.00 -12.65 1.40
C GLN A 24 5.59 -12.11 1.23
N MET A 25 5.01 -12.32 0.05
CA MET A 25 3.65 -11.90 -0.29
C MET A 25 2.61 -12.63 0.56
N ASN A 26 2.66 -13.97 0.64
CA ASN A 26 1.65 -14.73 1.38
C ASN A 26 1.53 -14.30 2.86
N TYR A 27 2.65 -14.08 3.55
CA TYR A 27 2.60 -13.75 4.97
C TYR A 27 2.14 -12.32 5.23
N ILE A 28 2.49 -11.38 4.35
CA ILE A 28 2.08 -9.98 4.50
C ILE A 28 0.60 -9.80 4.09
N GLU A 29 0.16 -10.52 3.06
CA GLU A 29 -1.24 -10.56 2.60
C GLU A 29 -2.16 -11.11 3.69
N LEU A 30 -1.86 -12.31 4.23
CA LEU A 30 -2.63 -12.88 5.34
C LEU A 30 -2.72 -11.92 6.53
N TYR A 31 -1.63 -11.21 6.85
CA TYR A 31 -1.58 -10.32 8.00
C TYR A 31 -2.31 -8.98 7.79
N TYR A 32 -2.19 -8.35 6.62
CA TYR A 32 -2.71 -7.00 6.38
C TYR A 32 -4.03 -6.96 5.59
N ALA A 33 -4.28 -7.93 4.72
CA ALA A 33 -5.49 -8.01 3.90
C ALA A 33 -6.54 -8.94 4.53
N ASP A 34 -6.11 -10.08 5.07
CA ASP A 34 -7.04 -11.09 5.63
C ASP A 34 -7.18 -11.00 7.17
N ASP A 35 -6.52 -10.04 7.82
CA ASP A 35 -6.55 -9.82 9.28
C ASP A 35 -6.12 -11.03 10.14
N TYR A 36 -5.31 -11.94 9.59
CA TYR A 36 -4.78 -13.07 10.36
C TYR A 36 -3.78 -12.61 11.42
N SER A 37 -3.85 -13.21 12.60
CA SER A 37 -2.82 -13.07 13.61
C SER A 37 -1.55 -13.84 13.23
N LEU A 38 -0.41 -13.42 13.80
CA LEU A 38 0.87 -14.14 13.66
C LEU A 38 0.81 -15.60 14.11
N ALA A 39 -0.12 -15.94 15.01
CA ALA A 39 -0.31 -17.31 15.47
C ALA A 39 -1.05 -18.15 14.43
N GLU A 40 -2.12 -17.62 13.83
CA GLU A 40 -2.89 -18.28 12.77
C GLU A 40 -2.01 -18.55 11.54
N ILE A 41 -1.24 -17.55 11.10
CA ILE A 41 -0.30 -17.71 9.97
C ILE A 41 0.76 -18.78 10.27
N ALA A 42 1.27 -18.81 11.51
CA ALA A 42 2.28 -19.77 11.93
C ALA A 42 1.74 -21.21 11.94
N GLU A 43 0.50 -21.39 12.41
CA GLU A 43 -0.20 -22.67 12.43
C GLU A 43 -0.44 -23.18 11.00
N GLU A 44 -1.02 -22.36 10.12
CA GLU A 44 -1.28 -22.74 8.72
C GLU A 44 0.00 -23.03 7.94
N SER A 45 1.07 -22.28 8.20
CA SER A 45 2.35 -22.43 7.51
C SER A 45 3.27 -23.50 8.12
N GLY A 46 2.90 -24.10 9.26
CA GLY A 46 3.73 -25.08 9.97
C GLY A 46 5.08 -24.53 10.45
N VAL A 47 5.13 -23.25 10.82
CA VAL A 47 6.36 -22.56 11.27
C VAL A 47 6.17 -21.95 12.67
N SER A 48 7.24 -21.39 13.25
CA SER A 48 7.11 -20.67 14.52
C SER A 48 6.51 -19.27 14.31
N ARG A 49 5.78 -18.79 15.31
CA ARG A 49 5.30 -17.40 15.36
C ARG A 49 6.42 -16.37 15.15
N GLN A 50 7.62 -16.65 15.67
CA GLN A 50 8.79 -15.79 15.48
C GLN A 50 9.24 -15.76 14.02
N ALA A 51 9.20 -16.89 13.31
CA ALA A 51 9.57 -16.96 11.90
C ALA A 51 8.61 -16.14 11.02
N VAL A 52 7.30 -16.15 11.34
CA VAL A 52 6.31 -15.28 10.68
C VAL A 52 6.61 -13.81 10.95
N TYR A 53 6.80 -13.44 12.23
CA TYR A 53 7.13 -12.07 12.62
C TYR A 53 8.37 -11.54 11.91
N ASP A 54 9.46 -12.32 11.90
CA ASP A 54 10.72 -11.93 11.28
C ASP A 54 10.59 -11.77 9.75
N ASN A 55 9.75 -12.59 9.12
CA ASN A 55 9.47 -12.47 7.70
C ASN A 55 8.69 -11.18 7.40
N ILE A 56 7.56 -10.93 8.08
CA ILE A 56 6.76 -9.71 7.90
C ILE A 56 7.65 -8.48 8.11
N LYS A 57 8.43 -8.44 9.20
CA LYS A 57 9.33 -7.32 9.50
C LYS A 57 10.38 -7.09 8.42
N ARG A 58 10.85 -8.16 7.76
CA ARG A 58 11.79 -8.07 6.65
C ARG A 58 11.11 -7.57 5.38
N THR A 59 9.90 -8.05 5.10
CA THR A 59 9.09 -7.60 3.96
C THR A 59 8.73 -6.13 4.09
N GLU A 60 8.32 -5.65 5.28
CA GLU A 60 8.12 -4.22 5.55
C GLU A 60 9.34 -3.38 5.14
N LYS A 61 10.55 -3.82 5.52
CA LYS A 61 11.80 -3.12 5.15
C LYS A 61 12.07 -3.13 3.64
N ILE A 62 11.65 -4.18 2.94
CA ILE A 62 11.80 -4.28 1.48
C ILE A 62 10.84 -3.32 0.79
N LEU A 63 9.58 -3.27 1.22
CA LEU A 63 8.58 -2.32 0.72
C LEU A 63 9.03 -0.87 0.91
N GLU A 64 9.53 -0.54 2.10
CA GLU A 64 10.15 0.77 2.37
C GLU A 64 11.33 1.08 1.44
N ALA A 65 12.17 0.07 1.17
CA ALA A 65 13.31 0.24 0.27
C ALA A 65 12.89 0.41 -1.19
N TYR A 66 11.77 -0.17 -1.62
CA TYR A 66 11.16 0.12 -2.92
C TYR A 66 10.62 1.55 -2.95
N GLU A 67 9.89 1.97 -1.91
CA GLU A 67 9.38 3.33 -1.83
C GLU A 67 10.48 4.39 -1.85
N MET A 68 11.59 4.16 -1.14
CA MET A 68 12.75 5.05 -1.18
C MET A 68 13.41 5.18 -2.56
N LYS A 69 13.12 4.28 -3.50
CA LYS A 69 13.70 4.27 -4.85
C LYS A 69 12.69 4.66 -5.94
N LEU A 70 11.43 4.32 -5.75
CA LEU A 70 10.38 4.40 -6.76
C LEU A 70 9.35 5.48 -6.45
N HIS A 71 9.17 5.84 -5.17
CA HIS A 71 8.34 6.97 -4.73
C HIS A 71 6.87 6.92 -5.16
N MET A 72 6.33 5.74 -5.49
CA MET A 72 4.97 5.64 -6.03
C MET A 72 3.92 6.13 -5.03
N TYR A 73 4.08 5.79 -3.74
CA TYR A 73 3.15 6.24 -2.71
C TYR A 73 3.28 7.73 -2.43
N SER A 74 4.50 8.26 -2.25
CA SER A 74 4.66 9.70 -2.03
C SER A 74 4.16 10.53 -3.21
N ASP A 75 4.42 10.09 -4.43
CA ASP A 75 3.98 10.80 -5.63
C ASP A 75 2.46 10.73 -5.79
N TYR A 76 1.83 9.60 -5.44
CA TYR A 76 0.37 9.47 -5.38
C TYR A 76 -0.25 10.49 -4.40
N ILE A 77 0.28 10.59 -3.18
CA ILE A 77 -0.22 11.54 -2.17
C ILE A 77 -0.11 12.99 -2.68
N VAL A 78 1.03 13.34 -3.27
CA VAL A 78 1.25 14.68 -3.84
C VAL A 78 0.26 14.96 -4.98
N ARG A 79 0.04 14.00 -5.89
CA ARG A 79 -0.93 14.17 -6.99
C ARG A 79 -2.35 14.34 -6.46
N SER A 80 -2.77 13.53 -5.49
CA SER A 80 -4.11 13.63 -4.89
C SER A 80 -4.35 15.00 -4.25
N GLN A 81 -3.37 15.52 -3.50
CA GLN A 81 -3.45 16.87 -2.92
C GLN A 81 -3.59 17.96 -4.00
N ILE A 82 -2.81 17.86 -5.08
CA ILE A 82 -2.90 18.81 -6.20
C ILE A 82 -4.29 18.72 -6.87
N PHE A 83 -4.84 17.52 -7.02
CA PHE A 83 -6.16 17.33 -7.60
C PHE A 83 -7.26 17.93 -6.72
N ASP A 84 -7.18 17.75 -5.40
CA ASP A 84 -8.11 18.34 -4.44
C ASP A 84 -8.06 19.88 -4.50
N ASP A 85 -6.87 20.47 -4.48
CA ASP A 85 -6.67 21.93 -4.59
C ASP A 85 -7.27 22.49 -5.90
N ILE A 86 -7.14 21.75 -7.01
CA ILE A 86 -7.71 22.13 -8.31
C ILE A 86 -9.24 22.06 -8.26
N LEU A 87 -9.81 20.99 -7.71
CA LEU A 87 -11.26 20.81 -7.62
C LEU A 87 -11.91 21.85 -6.70
N GLU A 88 -11.24 22.24 -5.61
CA GLU A 88 -11.70 23.32 -4.73
C GLU A 88 -11.70 24.69 -5.42
N LYS A 89 -10.72 24.93 -6.29
CA LYS A 89 -10.59 26.22 -7.01
C LYS A 89 -11.54 26.35 -8.19
N TYR A 90 -11.86 25.25 -8.86
CA TYR A 90 -12.63 25.22 -10.11
C TYR A 90 -13.90 24.37 -9.97
N THR A 91 -14.76 24.74 -9.01
CA THR A 91 -15.95 23.96 -8.61
C THR A 91 -17.02 23.79 -9.69
N ASP A 92 -17.03 24.63 -10.73
CA ASP A 92 -18.05 24.61 -11.80
C ASP A 92 -17.48 24.22 -13.19
N ASP A 93 -16.21 23.84 -13.28
CA ASP A 93 -15.59 23.43 -14.54
C ASP A 93 -15.78 21.91 -14.76
N ALA A 94 -16.86 21.57 -15.47
CA ALA A 94 -17.21 20.18 -15.76
C ALA A 94 -16.13 19.43 -16.56
N PHE A 95 -15.41 20.11 -17.45
CA PHE A 95 -14.34 19.48 -18.23
C PHE A 95 -13.16 19.12 -17.33
N LEU A 96 -12.76 20.05 -16.46
CA LEU A 96 -11.66 19.83 -15.53
C LEU A 96 -12.00 18.73 -14.52
N GLN A 97 -13.21 18.73 -13.98
CA GLN A 97 -13.70 17.66 -13.08
C GLN A 97 -13.62 16.28 -13.74
N GLU A 98 -14.04 16.16 -15.01
CA GLU A 98 -13.93 14.92 -15.77
C GLU A 98 -12.46 14.50 -15.92
N LYS A 99 -11.55 15.43 -16.25
CA LYS A 99 -10.12 15.11 -16.41
C LYS A 99 -9.46 14.69 -15.10
N ILE A 100 -9.77 15.36 -13.99
CA ILE A 100 -9.28 14.95 -12.67
C ILE A 100 -9.83 13.56 -12.31
N SER A 101 -11.12 13.29 -12.54
CA SER A 101 -11.69 11.96 -12.32
C SER A 101 -10.97 10.86 -13.12
N ILE A 102 -10.63 11.13 -14.39
CA ILE A 102 -9.84 10.20 -15.21
C ILE A 102 -8.43 10.01 -14.61
N LEU A 103 -7.73 11.08 -14.24
CA LEU A 103 -6.38 10.99 -13.66
C LEU A 103 -6.39 10.22 -12.33
N SER A 104 -7.32 10.52 -11.44
CA SER A 104 -7.53 9.77 -10.20
C SER A 104 -7.82 8.29 -10.49
N SER A 105 -8.59 7.97 -11.54
CA SER A 105 -8.82 6.57 -11.90
C SER A 105 -7.57 5.85 -12.40
N ILE A 106 -6.61 6.56 -13.01
CA ILE A 106 -5.34 5.98 -13.46
C ILE A 106 -4.43 5.71 -12.26
N ASP A 107 -4.38 6.63 -11.30
CA ASP A 107 -3.58 6.50 -10.09
C ASP A 107 -4.07 5.39 -9.14
N ASN A 108 -5.36 5.04 -9.20
CA ASN A 108 -5.99 3.97 -8.41
C ASN A 108 -6.19 2.66 -9.18
N ARG A 109 -5.49 2.45 -10.31
CA ARG A 109 -5.57 1.18 -11.05
C ARG A 109 -4.67 0.14 -10.42
N ASP A 110 -5.27 -1.03 -10.15
CA ASP A 110 -4.59 -2.31 -9.96
C ASP A 110 -3.98 -2.82 -11.28
#